data_AF-A0AAE4YXT5-F1
#
_entry.id   AF-A0AAE4YXT5-F1
#
_cell.length_a   1.000
_cell.length_b   1.000
_cell.length_c   1.000
_cell.angle_alpha   90.00
_cell.angle_beta   90.00
_cell.angle_gamma   90.00
#
_symmetry.space_group_name_H-M   'P 1'
#
loop_
_entity.id
_entity.type
_entity.pdbx_description
1 polymer ?
#
loop_
_entity_poly.entity_id
_entity_poly.type
_entity_poly.pdbx_seq_one_letter_code
_entity_poly.pdbx_strand_id
1 'polypeptide(L)'
;MTKRRLPMVEHADTLSLKALRELVTGLVARADRAEIRIEALEADNRKLREENDQLRIENTRLKVDNQLLRDEIARLKNLPPRPPFRPSGMDQATSDKAVAGSRKPARRRGPKGDTRSATREEVLPARAPPGSRFKGYKDCMVRDLVVRAEVVRYRRECWVTPEGRTIIAPLPAGIKGGYGASLRRFCLMLHSHGQVTTQRLTTLLNDVGIEISKRQVIRFLTQRLDGFHAEDAAVLHAGLVSAPFVTVDDTGARHANRNFHTTQIGGEHFTAFRTTPSKSRLNFLALLR
;
A
#
# COMPACT_ATOMS: atom_id res chain seq x y z
N MET A 1 -6.53 52.26 -20.29
CA MET A 1 -6.71 53.20 -19.15
C MET A 1 -5.82 52.75 -18.01
N THR A 2 -4.94 53.64 -17.57
CA THR A 2 -3.91 53.41 -16.55
C THR A 2 -4.52 52.97 -15.23
N LYS A 3 -4.17 51.77 -14.74
CA LYS A 3 -4.54 51.30 -13.41
C LYS A 3 -3.82 52.18 -12.37
N ARG A 4 -4.43 53.28 -11.94
CA ARG A 4 -3.97 54.03 -10.75
C ARG A 4 -4.00 53.04 -9.58
N ARG A 5 -2.82 52.61 -9.12
CA ARG A 5 -2.69 51.82 -7.89
C ARG A 5 -3.14 52.70 -6.73
N LEU A 6 -4.15 52.24 -6.00
CA LEU A 6 -4.55 52.86 -4.75
C LEU A 6 -3.36 52.75 -3.76
N PRO A 7 -3.10 53.79 -2.95
CA PRO A 7 -2.07 53.72 -1.91
C PRO A 7 -2.35 52.55 -0.96
N MET A 8 -1.30 51.86 -0.51
CA MET A 8 -1.44 50.66 0.31
C MET A 8 -1.93 51.02 1.73
N VAL A 9 -2.90 50.25 2.23
CA VAL A 9 -3.57 50.46 3.54
C VAL A 9 -2.56 50.47 4.71
N GLU A 10 -1.42 49.81 4.55
CA GLU A 10 -0.36 49.69 5.57
C GLU A 10 0.30 51.02 5.99
N HIS A 11 0.02 52.13 5.30
CA HIS A 11 0.57 53.47 5.62
C HIS A 11 -0.51 54.53 5.88
N ALA A 12 -1.76 54.11 6.15
CA ALA A 12 -2.92 55.01 6.27
C ALA A 12 -2.71 56.18 7.25
N ASP A 13 -1.99 55.94 8.35
CA ASP A 13 -1.75 56.94 9.41
C ASP A 13 -0.77 58.06 8.99
N THR A 14 0.00 57.84 7.92
CA THR A 14 0.94 58.83 7.35
C THR A 14 0.43 59.49 6.06
N LEU A 15 -0.76 59.10 5.59
CA LEU A 15 -1.33 59.65 4.37
C LEU A 15 -1.90 61.06 4.62
N SER A 16 -1.64 61.98 3.69
CA SER A 16 -2.30 63.27 3.71
C SER A 16 -3.82 63.11 3.61
N LEU A 17 -4.57 64.04 4.18
CA LEU A 17 -6.04 64.01 4.21
C LEU A 17 -6.65 63.88 2.78
N LYS A 18 -5.95 64.41 1.77
CA LYS A 18 -6.29 64.24 0.34
C LYS A 18 -6.07 62.80 -0.14
N ALA A 19 -4.94 62.18 0.21
CA ALA A 19 -4.63 60.80 -0.17
C ALA A 19 -5.56 59.78 0.50
N LEU A 20 -5.98 60.04 1.76
CA LEU A 20 -7.01 59.24 2.44
C LEU A 20 -8.36 59.33 1.73
N ARG A 21 -8.80 60.54 1.32
CA ARG A 21 -10.04 60.72 0.54
C ARG A 21 -10.00 59.99 -0.80
N GLU A 22 -8.87 60.01 -1.51
CA GLU A 22 -8.69 59.26 -2.77
C GLU A 22 -8.70 57.73 -2.54
N LEU A 23 -8.12 57.26 -1.44
CA LEU A 23 -8.13 55.84 -1.08
C LEU A 23 -9.55 55.35 -0.74
N VAL A 24 -10.26 56.09 0.12
CA VAL A 24 -11.63 55.74 0.54
C VAL A 24 -12.57 55.76 -0.66
N THR A 25 -12.53 56.79 -1.50
CA THR A 25 -13.36 56.83 -2.73
C THR A 25 -13.02 55.70 -3.69
N GLY A 26 -11.74 55.35 -3.82
CA GLY A 26 -11.31 54.20 -4.63
C GLY A 26 -11.74 52.85 -4.08
N LEU A 27 -11.76 52.67 -2.75
CA LEU A 27 -12.24 51.46 -2.08
C LEU A 27 -13.76 51.33 -2.18
N VAL A 28 -14.51 52.42 -1.98
CA VAL A 28 -15.97 52.44 -2.21
C VAL A 28 -16.28 52.03 -3.64
N ALA A 29 -15.62 52.62 -4.64
CA ALA A 29 -15.83 52.23 -6.03
C ALA A 29 -15.43 50.76 -6.33
N ARG A 30 -14.49 50.16 -5.57
CA ARG A 30 -14.17 48.72 -5.68
C ARG A 30 -15.21 47.84 -5.00
N ALA A 31 -15.78 48.28 -3.89
CA ALA A 31 -16.88 47.61 -3.19
C ALA A 31 -18.12 47.60 -4.08
N ASP A 32 -18.52 48.74 -4.66
CA ASP A 32 -19.66 48.85 -5.57
C ASP A 32 -19.51 47.88 -6.78
N ARG A 33 -18.32 47.81 -7.37
CA ARG A 33 -18.04 46.86 -8.46
C ARG A 33 -18.06 45.39 -8.02
N ALA A 34 -17.71 45.11 -6.78
CA ALA A 34 -17.76 43.76 -6.24
C ALA A 34 -19.21 43.34 -5.96
N GLU A 35 -20.03 44.25 -5.44
CA GLU A 35 -21.45 44.06 -5.19
C GLU A 35 -22.21 43.76 -6.49
N ILE A 36 -22.02 44.57 -7.54
CA ILE A 36 -22.59 44.32 -8.88
C ILE A 36 -22.17 42.94 -9.42
N ARG A 37 -20.92 42.52 -9.18
CA ARG A 37 -20.43 41.21 -9.62
C ARG A 37 -21.07 40.06 -8.82
N ILE A 38 -21.31 40.25 -7.53
CA ILE A 38 -22.00 39.26 -6.69
C ILE A 38 -23.44 39.11 -7.16
N GLU A 39 -24.16 40.20 -7.38
CA GLU A 39 -25.54 40.17 -7.90
C GLU A 39 -25.63 39.44 -9.25
N ALA A 40 -24.68 39.69 -10.16
CA ALA A 40 -24.60 38.99 -11.44
C ALA A 40 -24.36 37.48 -11.27
N LEU A 41 -23.44 37.09 -10.38
CA LEU A 41 -23.17 35.67 -10.10
C LEU A 41 -24.35 34.96 -9.42
N GLU A 42 -25.10 35.68 -8.59
CA GLU A 42 -26.32 35.14 -7.97
C GLU A 42 -27.44 34.95 -9.00
N ALA A 43 -27.58 35.88 -9.96
CA ALA A 43 -28.51 35.74 -11.07
C ALA A 43 -28.16 34.53 -11.95
N ASP A 44 -26.89 34.35 -12.29
CA ASP A 44 -26.41 33.18 -13.06
C ASP A 44 -26.66 31.87 -12.30
N ASN A 45 -26.41 31.84 -10.99
CA ASN A 45 -26.68 30.65 -10.17
C ASN A 45 -28.18 30.30 -10.09
N ARG A 46 -29.06 31.31 -10.03
CA ARG A 46 -30.51 31.08 -10.09
C ARG A 46 -30.90 30.43 -11.42
N LYS A 47 -30.41 30.98 -12.53
CA LYS A 47 -30.65 30.43 -13.88
C LYS A 47 -30.16 28.99 -14.03
N LEU A 48 -28.96 28.68 -13.54
CA LEU A 48 -28.40 27.32 -13.59
C LEU A 48 -29.19 26.30 -12.76
N ARG A 49 -29.81 26.74 -11.65
CA ARG A 49 -30.68 25.89 -10.83
C ARG A 49 -31.98 25.59 -11.56
N GLU A 50 -32.60 26.60 -12.16
CA GLU A 50 -33.81 26.44 -12.98
C GLU A 50 -33.57 25.49 -14.16
N GLU A 51 -32.45 25.64 -14.88
CA GLU A 51 -32.05 24.73 -15.96
C GLU A 51 -31.84 23.29 -15.46
N ASN A 52 -31.22 23.11 -14.28
CA ASN A 52 -31.05 21.78 -13.69
C ASN A 52 -32.38 21.12 -13.32
N ASP A 53 -33.30 21.88 -12.76
CA ASP A 53 -34.62 21.36 -12.40
C ASP A 53 -35.41 20.97 -13.65
N GLN A 54 -35.31 21.78 -14.72
CA GLN A 54 -35.91 21.45 -16.01
C GLN A 54 -35.31 20.17 -16.62
N LEU A 55 -33.99 20.03 -16.61
CA LEU A 55 -33.31 18.82 -17.10
C LEU A 55 -33.67 17.58 -16.29
N ARG A 56 -33.89 17.72 -14.98
CA ARG A 56 -34.37 16.60 -14.12
C ARG A 56 -35.77 16.17 -14.52
N ILE A 57 -36.68 17.12 -14.73
CA ILE A 57 -38.04 16.83 -15.20
C ILE A 57 -37.98 16.13 -16.56
N GLU A 58 -37.22 16.65 -17.51
CA GLU A 58 -37.07 16.03 -18.83
C GLU A 58 -36.47 14.62 -18.74
N ASN A 59 -35.46 14.41 -17.90
CA ASN A 59 -34.86 13.09 -17.69
C ASN A 59 -35.88 12.08 -17.12
N THR A 60 -36.74 12.51 -16.19
CA THR A 60 -37.81 11.65 -15.68
C THR A 60 -38.82 11.30 -16.76
N ARG A 61 -39.21 12.26 -17.59
CA ARG A 61 -40.12 12.04 -18.73
C ARG A 61 -39.51 11.08 -19.75
N LEU A 62 -38.28 11.32 -20.18
CA LEU A 62 -37.58 10.45 -21.13
C LEU A 62 -37.42 9.03 -20.61
N LYS A 63 -37.21 8.84 -19.30
CA LYS A 63 -37.16 7.51 -18.68
C LYS A 63 -38.51 6.79 -18.76
N VAL A 64 -39.60 7.50 -18.53
CA VAL A 64 -40.96 6.95 -18.69
C VAL A 64 -41.22 6.59 -20.15
N ASP A 65 -40.91 7.48 -21.09
CA ASP A 65 -41.11 7.23 -22.53
C ASP A 65 -40.26 6.06 -23.02
N ASN A 66 -38.99 5.98 -22.59
CA ASN A 66 -38.13 4.83 -22.91
C ASN A 66 -38.70 3.52 -22.38
N GLN A 67 -39.29 3.55 -21.18
CA GLN A 67 -39.92 2.38 -20.60
C GLN A 67 -41.15 1.95 -21.40
N LEU A 68 -42.02 2.89 -21.80
CA LEU A 68 -43.18 2.61 -22.64
C LEU A 68 -42.77 2.02 -24.00
N LEU A 69 -41.74 2.57 -24.65
CA LEU A 69 -41.20 2.03 -25.90
C LEU A 69 -40.63 0.62 -25.73
N ARG A 70 -39.95 0.33 -24.61
CA ARG A 70 -39.44 -1.02 -24.30
C ARG A 70 -40.57 -2.01 -24.10
N ASP A 71 -41.64 -1.59 -23.43
CA ASP A 71 -42.82 -2.42 -23.20
C ASP A 71 -43.57 -2.69 -24.52
N GLU A 72 -43.64 -1.70 -25.42
CA GLU A 72 -44.21 -1.85 -26.77
C GLU A 72 -43.36 -2.76 -27.67
N ILE A 73 -42.03 -2.64 -27.62
CA ILE A 73 -41.13 -3.57 -28.31
C ILE A 73 -41.31 -5.00 -27.78
N ALA A 74 -41.49 -5.18 -26.47
CA ALA A 74 -41.73 -6.49 -25.88
C ALA A 74 -43.07 -7.08 -26.36
N ARG A 75 -44.12 -6.26 -26.47
CA ARG A 75 -45.42 -6.63 -27.05
C ARG A 75 -45.27 -7.09 -28.51
N LEU A 76 -44.62 -6.29 -29.35
CA LEU A 76 -44.40 -6.62 -30.78
C LEU A 76 -43.56 -7.88 -30.96
N LYS A 77 -42.68 -8.21 -30.01
CA LYS A 77 -41.83 -9.40 -30.00
C LYS A 77 -42.46 -10.62 -29.31
N ASN A 78 -43.74 -10.56 -28.91
CA ASN A 78 -44.44 -11.62 -28.16
C ASN A 78 -43.69 -12.07 -26.88
N LEU A 79 -43.01 -11.15 -26.21
CA LEU A 79 -42.35 -11.39 -24.92
C LEU A 79 -43.34 -11.21 -23.76
N PRO A 80 -43.18 -11.94 -22.64
CA PRO A 80 -44.08 -11.83 -21.49
C PRO A 80 -44.09 -10.40 -20.91
N PRO A 81 -45.26 -9.87 -20.49
CA PRO A 81 -45.38 -8.52 -19.98
C PRO A 81 -44.70 -8.37 -18.62
N ARG A 82 -44.27 -7.14 -18.32
CA ARG A 82 -43.58 -6.82 -17.06
C ARG A 82 -44.50 -7.06 -15.85
N PRO A 83 -44.06 -7.80 -14.81
CA PRO A 83 -44.87 -8.01 -13.61
C PRO A 83 -45.04 -6.72 -12.77
N PRO A 84 -46.20 -6.50 -12.14
CA PRO A 84 -46.45 -5.32 -11.32
C PRO A 84 -45.63 -5.36 -10.02
N PHE A 85 -44.82 -4.33 -9.78
CA PHE A 85 -44.07 -4.17 -8.54
C PHE A 85 -44.95 -3.51 -7.47
N ARG A 86 -45.19 -4.18 -6.35
CA ARG A 86 -45.72 -3.56 -5.12
C ARG A 86 -44.55 -3.08 -4.23
N PRO A 87 -44.69 -1.96 -3.49
CA PRO A 87 -43.68 -1.54 -2.53
C PRO A 87 -43.53 -2.59 -1.41
N SER A 88 -42.29 -2.96 -1.08
CA SER A 88 -42.00 -4.05 -0.13
C SER A 88 -42.19 -3.62 1.32
N GLY A 89 -43.04 -4.31 2.08
CA GLY A 89 -43.27 -4.11 3.53
C GLY A 89 -42.14 -4.59 4.45
N MET A 90 -40.88 -4.45 4.04
CA MET A 90 -39.72 -4.94 4.80
C MET A 90 -39.34 -4.06 6.00
N ASP A 91 -39.79 -2.80 6.05
CA ASP A 91 -39.39 -1.89 7.12
C ASP A 91 -40.07 -2.17 8.48
N GLN A 92 -41.24 -2.82 8.50
CA GLN A 92 -41.97 -3.11 9.75
C GLN A 92 -41.47 -4.35 10.51
N ALA A 93 -40.63 -5.20 9.91
CA ALA A 93 -40.19 -6.46 10.53
C ALA A 93 -38.87 -6.35 11.33
N THR A 94 -38.37 -5.14 11.58
CA THR A 94 -37.04 -4.95 12.21
C THR A 94 -37.08 -4.74 13.74
N SER A 95 -38.22 -4.95 14.39
CA SER A 95 -38.31 -5.14 15.84
C SER A 95 -38.37 -6.64 16.19
N ASP A 96 -37.26 -7.11 16.75
CA ASP A 96 -37.15 -8.27 17.65
C ASP A 96 -37.40 -9.69 17.13
N LYS A 97 -36.94 -10.05 15.92
CA LYS A 97 -36.66 -11.46 15.62
C LYS A 97 -35.32 -11.65 14.91
N ALA A 98 -34.39 -12.32 15.62
CA ALA A 98 -33.22 -12.96 15.04
C ALA A 98 -33.69 -14.06 14.08
N VAL A 99 -33.95 -13.72 12.81
CA VAL A 99 -34.23 -14.69 11.77
C VAL A 99 -32.89 -15.10 11.16
N ALA A 100 -32.47 -16.32 11.50
CA ALA A 100 -31.38 -17.05 10.86
C ALA A 100 -31.74 -17.35 9.39
N GLY A 101 -31.68 -16.34 8.53
CA GLY A 101 -31.74 -16.50 7.09
C GLY A 101 -30.35 -16.76 6.55
N SER A 102 -30.04 -18.01 6.18
CA SER A 102 -28.78 -18.39 5.53
C SER A 102 -28.69 -17.78 4.12
N ARG A 103 -28.33 -16.50 4.02
CA ARG A 103 -27.86 -15.93 2.75
C ARG A 103 -26.58 -16.66 2.36
N LYS A 104 -26.60 -17.35 1.20
CA LYS A 104 -25.41 -17.95 0.61
C LYS A 104 -24.30 -16.87 0.55
N PRO A 105 -23.13 -17.11 1.15
CA PRO A 105 -22.08 -16.11 1.15
C PRO A 105 -21.67 -15.82 -0.28
N ALA A 106 -21.54 -14.53 -0.62
CA ALA A 106 -21.04 -14.11 -1.93
C ALA A 106 -19.70 -14.83 -2.20
N ARG A 107 -19.55 -15.40 -3.39
CA ARG A 107 -18.30 -16.07 -3.81
C ARG A 107 -17.13 -15.11 -3.61
N ARG A 108 -16.21 -15.46 -2.70
CA ARG A 108 -15.01 -14.67 -2.42
C ARG A 108 -14.14 -14.68 -3.69
N ARG A 109 -13.81 -13.50 -4.22
CA ARG A 109 -12.82 -13.36 -5.29
C ARG A 109 -11.42 -13.44 -4.67
N GLY A 110 -10.70 -14.52 -4.96
CA GLY A 110 -9.29 -14.68 -4.62
C GLY A 110 -9.00 -15.20 -3.20
N PRO A 111 -7.71 -15.40 -2.88
CA PRO A 111 -7.24 -15.99 -1.62
C PRO A 111 -7.32 -14.97 -0.48
N LYS A 112 -8.53 -14.69 -0.01
CA LYS A 112 -8.79 -13.86 1.18
C LYS A 112 -9.35 -14.73 2.31
N GLY A 113 -8.49 -15.61 2.84
CA GLY A 113 -8.82 -16.60 3.89
C GLY A 113 -8.53 -16.14 5.32
N ASP A 114 -7.74 -15.08 5.47
CA ASP A 114 -7.23 -14.47 6.70
C ASP A 114 -8.23 -13.56 7.43
N THR A 115 -9.54 -13.72 7.20
CA THR A 115 -10.58 -12.85 7.80
C THR A 115 -10.63 -12.95 9.32
N ARG A 116 -10.08 -14.02 9.93
CA ARG A 116 -10.04 -14.23 11.38
C ARG A 116 -8.70 -13.88 12.04
N SER A 117 -7.75 -13.32 11.29
CA SER A 117 -6.39 -13.05 11.78
C SER A 117 -6.06 -11.56 11.72
N ALA A 118 -6.99 -10.71 12.19
CA ALA A 118 -6.72 -9.28 12.33
C ALA A 118 -5.59 -9.06 13.34
N THR A 119 -4.49 -8.44 12.91
CA THR A 119 -3.36 -8.11 13.80
C THR A 119 -3.68 -6.92 14.71
N ARG A 120 -4.59 -6.05 14.28
CA ARG A 120 -5.05 -4.88 15.02
C ARG A 120 -6.51 -4.61 14.65
N GLU A 121 -7.32 -4.25 15.63
CA GLU A 121 -8.70 -3.80 15.43
C GLU A 121 -8.77 -2.29 15.70
N GLU A 122 -9.41 -1.56 14.79
CA GLU A 122 -9.64 -0.12 14.94
C GLU A 122 -11.11 0.18 14.69
N VAL A 123 -11.78 0.69 15.73
CA VAL A 123 -13.21 1.04 15.66
C VAL A 123 -13.32 2.48 15.15
N LEU A 124 -13.93 2.65 13.97
CA LEU A 124 -14.12 3.96 13.36
C LEU A 124 -15.46 4.57 13.79
N PRO A 125 -15.46 5.78 14.38
CA PRO A 125 -16.70 6.47 14.72
C PRO A 125 -17.39 7.03 13.47
N ALA A 126 -18.73 6.93 13.43
CA ALA A 126 -19.54 7.59 12.43
C ALA A 126 -20.18 8.87 13.02
N ARG A 127 -20.23 9.96 12.25
CA ARG A 127 -21.01 11.16 12.62
C ARG A 127 -22.49 10.89 12.32
N ALA A 128 -23.16 10.24 13.27
CA ALA A 128 -24.58 9.92 13.16
C ALA A 128 -25.44 11.15 13.53
N PRO A 129 -26.50 11.47 12.75
CA PRO A 129 -27.44 12.53 13.12
C PRO A 129 -28.13 12.29 14.48
N PRO A 130 -28.55 13.34 15.20
CA PRO A 130 -29.34 13.19 16.43
C PRO A 130 -30.58 12.31 16.21
N GLY A 131 -30.91 11.48 17.20
CA GLY A 131 -31.99 10.48 17.11
C GLY A 131 -31.58 9.17 16.43
N SER A 132 -30.36 9.07 15.91
CA SER A 132 -29.83 7.79 15.41
C SER A 132 -29.60 6.80 16.54
N ARG A 133 -29.93 5.52 16.30
CA ARG A 133 -29.57 4.42 17.20
C ARG A 133 -28.35 3.67 16.69
N PHE A 134 -27.51 3.21 17.60
CA PHE A 134 -26.44 2.29 17.25
C PHE A 134 -27.02 0.95 16.78
N LYS A 135 -26.54 0.45 15.62
CA LYS A 135 -27.00 -0.82 15.02
C LYS A 135 -25.99 -1.97 15.16
N GLY A 136 -24.72 -1.67 15.43
CA GLY A 136 -23.61 -2.62 15.41
C GLY A 136 -22.50 -2.20 14.46
N TYR A 137 -21.45 -3.03 14.37
CA TYR A 137 -20.30 -2.79 13.49
C TYR A 137 -20.46 -3.46 12.12
N LYS A 138 -19.82 -2.88 11.11
CA LYS A 138 -19.69 -3.49 9.78
C LYS A 138 -18.21 -3.59 9.43
N ASP A 139 -17.68 -4.79 9.51
CA ASP A 139 -16.25 -5.02 9.41
C ASP A 139 -15.72 -4.89 7.97
N CYS A 140 -14.55 -4.28 7.83
CA CYS A 140 -13.78 -4.22 6.59
C CYS A 140 -12.33 -4.61 6.86
N MET A 141 -11.92 -5.79 6.36
CA MET A 141 -10.56 -6.28 6.52
C MET A 141 -9.62 -5.67 5.47
N VAL A 142 -8.75 -4.76 5.90
CA VAL A 142 -7.69 -4.16 5.09
C VAL A 142 -6.38 -4.93 5.29
N ARG A 143 -5.69 -5.25 4.19
CA ARG A 143 -4.36 -5.88 4.19
C ARG A 143 -3.38 -4.84 3.68
N ASP A 144 -2.44 -4.46 4.53
CA ASP A 144 -1.47 -3.42 4.23
C ASP A 144 -0.05 -3.91 4.52
N LEU A 145 0.95 -3.28 3.90
CA LEU A 145 2.37 -3.57 4.08
C LEU A 145 3.04 -2.38 4.76
N VAL A 146 3.36 -2.51 6.05
CA VAL A 146 4.08 -1.49 6.80
C VAL A 146 5.59 -1.74 6.70
N VAL A 147 6.28 -0.88 5.95
CA VAL A 147 7.76 -0.84 5.92
C VAL A 147 8.21 0.44 6.60
N ARG A 148 8.91 0.33 7.73
CA ARG A 148 9.43 1.49 8.47
C ARG A 148 10.78 1.17 9.10
N ALA A 149 11.60 2.20 9.26
CA ALA A 149 12.79 2.14 10.07
C ALA A 149 12.44 2.14 11.58
N GLU A 150 13.08 1.27 12.36
CA GLU A 150 12.98 1.23 13.81
C GLU A 150 14.38 1.28 14.44
N VAL A 151 14.65 2.33 15.22
CA VAL A 151 15.95 2.59 15.84
C VAL A 151 15.81 2.49 17.36
N VAL A 152 16.39 1.44 17.94
CA VAL A 152 16.30 1.15 19.37
C VAL A 152 17.63 1.48 20.07
N ARG A 153 17.61 2.36 21.06
CA ARG A 153 18.76 2.65 21.93
C ARG A 153 18.81 1.64 23.08
N TYR A 154 19.69 0.65 23.00
CA TYR A 154 19.99 -0.23 24.14
C TYR A 154 20.89 0.49 25.15
N ARG A 155 20.32 0.92 26.28
CA ARG A 155 21.09 1.35 27.45
C ARG A 155 21.46 0.11 28.25
N ARG A 156 22.73 -0.28 28.15
CA ARG A 156 23.26 -1.49 28.79
C ARG A 156 23.87 -1.10 30.12
N GLU A 157 23.52 -1.83 31.17
CA GLU A 157 24.18 -1.65 32.45
C GLU A 157 25.68 -1.95 32.32
N CYS A 158 26.48 -1.16 33.01
CA CYS A 158 27.92 -1.27 33.05
C CYS A 158 28.33 -1.12 34.52
N TRP A 159 28.86 -2.18 35.10
CA TRP A 159 29.25 -2.27 36.50
C TRP A 159 30.76 -2.47 36.59
N VAL A 160 31.37 -2.01 37.69
CA VAL A 160 32.75 -2.35 38.04
C VAL A 160 32.69 -3.26 39.27
N THR A 161 33.30 -4.44 39.20
CA THR A 161 33.37 -5.36 40.34
C THR A 161 34.34 -4.83 41.40
N PRO A 162 34.25 -5.28 42.65
CA PRO A 162 35.21 -4.91 43.69
C PRO A 162 36.68 -5.20 43.32
N GLU A 163 36.93 -6.18 42.43
CA GLU A 163 38.24 -6.53 41.90
C GLU A 163 38.67 -5.67 40.69
N GLY A 164 37.89 -4.64 40.35
CA GLY A 164 38.18 -3.70 39.25
C GLY A 164 37.82 -4.18 37.85
N ARG A 165 37.06 -5.28 37.70
CA ARG A 165 36.64 -5.79 36.39
C ARG A 165 35.35 -5.12 35.92
N THR A 166 35.24 -4.82 34.63
CA THR A 166 34.01 -4.24 34.06
C THR A 166 33.06 -5.33 33.59
N ILE A 167 31.81 -5.30 34.06
CA ILE A 167 30.71 -6.16 33.58
C ILE A 167 29.75 -5.29 32.77
N ILE A 168 29.49 -5.66 31.53
CA ILE A 168 28.52 -4.97 30.66
C ILE A 168 27.41 -5.94 30.28
N ALA A 169 26.15 -5.58 30.53
CA ALA A 169 24.99 -6.39 30.16
C ALA A 169 25.04 -6.79 28.68
N PRO A 170 24.80 -8.05 28.29
CA PRO A 170 24.92 -8.48 26.89
C PRO A 170 23.84 -7.85 25.99
N LEU A 171 24.13 -7.77 24.68
CA LEU A 171 23.11 -7.41 23.69
C LEU A 171 22.21 -8.61 23.38
N PRO A 172 20.93 -8.40 23.01
CA PRO A 172 20.09 -9.44 22.44
C PRO A 172 20.75 -10.14 21.25
N ALA A 173 20.46 -11.43 21.10
CA ALA A 173 21.00 -12.25 20.02
C ALA A 173 20.65 -11.67 18.64
N GLY A 174 21.61 -11.75 17.71
CA GLY A 174 21.41 -11.36 16.31
C GLY A 174 21.66 -9.88 15.99
N ILE A 175 21.97 -9.04 16.98
CA ILE A 175 22.45 -7.66 16.75
C ILE A 175 23.92 -7.69 16.33
N LYS A 176 24.25 -7.08 15.20
CA LYS A 176 25.64 -6.97 14.71
C LYS A 176 25.91 -5.62 14.07
N GLY A 177 26.96 -4.95 14.52
CA GLY A 177 27.38 -3.66 13.97
C GLY A 177 26.29 -2.58 14.04
N GLY A 178 25.40 -2.64 15.04
CA GLY A 178 24.27 -1.71 15.18
C GLY A 178 22.99 -2.13 14.46
N TYR A 179 22.99 -3.25 13.73
CA TYR A 179 21.83 -3.69 12.95
C TYR A 179 21.22 -4.98 13.50
N GLY A 180 19.89 -5.03 13.55
CA GLY A 180 19.12 -6.17 14.07
C GLY A 180 18.99 -7.34 13.08
N ALA A 181 18.60 -8.51 13.61
CA ALA A 181 18.45 -9.75 12.83
C ALA A 181 17.37 -9.65 11.74
N SER A 182 16.26 -8.94 12.00
CA SER A 182 15.15 -8.78 11.05
C SER A 182 15.58 -8.05 9.78
N LEU A 183 16.41 -7.01 9.90
CA LEU A 183 16.95 -6.29 8.74
C LEU A 183 17.84 -7.21 7.89
N ARG A 184 18.71 -8.01 8.54
CA ARG A 184 19.55 -8.97 7.82
C ARG A 184 18.72 -10.01 7.08
N ARG A 185 17.67 -10.55 7.72
CA ARG A 185 16.72 -11.49 7.08
C ARG A 185 16.03 -10.87 5.87
N PHE A 186 15.57 -9.62 6.01
CA PHE A 186 14.95 -8.88 4.92
C PHE A 186 15.89 -8.70 3.73
N CYS A 187 17.16 -8.35 4.00
CA CYS A 187 18.19 -8.23 2.95
C CYS A 187 18.42 -9.56 2.21
N LEU A 188 18.55 -10.67 2.96
CA LEU A 188 18.76 -12.00 2.38
C LEU A 188 17.57 -12.43 1.50
N MET A 189 16.35 -12.19 1.98
CA MET A 189 15.12 -12.51 1.24
C MET A 189 15.02 -11.71 -0.06
N LEU A 190 15.16 -10.38 0.00
CA LEU A 190 15.05 -9.55 -1.20
C LEU A 190 16.17 -9.80 -2.21
N HIS A 191 17.39 -10.07 -1.74
CA HIS A 191 18.49 -10.37 -2.64
C HIS A 191 18.31 -11.74 -3.32
N SER A 192 17.98 -12.78 -2.55
CA SER A 192 18.00 -14.17 -3.04
C SER A 192 16.69 -14.55 -3.73
N HIS A 193 15.54 -14.18 -3.16
CA HIS A 193 14.22 -14.49 -3.73
C HIS A 193 13.70 -13.34 -4.60
N GLY A 194 13.86 -12.09 -4.13
CA GLY A 194 13.39 -10.91 -4.85
C GLY A 194 14.32 -10.44 -5.98
N GLN A 195 15.49 -11.05 -6.14
CA GLN A 195 16.53 -10.67 -7.12
C GLN A 195 16.89 -9.17 -7.09
N VAL A 196 16.73 -8.53 -5.93
CA VAL A 196 17.03 -7.10 -5.77
C VAL A 196 18.54 -6.92 -5.68
N THR A 197 19.10 -6.13 -6.60
CA THR A 197 20.53 -5.84 -6.60
C THR A 197 20.95 -5.11 -5.33
N THR A 198 22.18 -5.32 -4.88
CA THR A 198 22.71 -4.67 -3.66
C THR A 198 22.57 -3.15 -3.68
N GLN A 199 22.76 -2.52 -4.85
CA GLN A 199 22.59 -1.07 -4.99
C GLN A 199 21.14 -0.66 -4.73
N ARG A 200 20.16 -1.33 -5.37
CA ARG A 200 18.74 -1.05 -5.18
C ARG A 200 18.29 -1.33 -3.75
N LEU A 201 18.80 -2.41 -3.16
CA LEU A 201 18.52 -2.74 -1.75
C LEU A 201 19.06 -1.65 -0.82
N THR A 202 20.26 -1.13 -1.08
CA THR A 202 20.84 -0.02 -0.30
C THR A 202 19.97 1.23 -0.42
N THR A 203 19.59 1.61 -1.64
CA THR A 203 18.69 2.76 -1.86
C THR A 203 17.37 2.59 -1.14
N LEU A 204 16.69 1.44 -1.32
CA LEU A 204 15.43 1.13 -0.66
C LEU A 204 15.50 1.28 0.87
N LEU A 205 16.57 0.76 1.49
CA LEU A 205 16.74 0.84 2.93
C LEU A 205 16.93 2.28 3.42
N ASN A 206 17.74 3.08 2.70
CA ASN A 206 17.92 4.49 3.04
C ASN A 206 16.64 5.30 2.83
N ASP A 207 15.87 5.03 1.77
CA ASP A 207 14.58 5.69 1.51
C ASP A 207 13.54 5.39 2.60
N VAL A 208 13.58 4.19 3.18
CA VAL A 208 12.76 3.80 4.34
C VAL A 208 13.25 4.45 5.65
N GLY A 209 14.44 5.03 5.67
CA GLY A 209 15.05 5.68 6.84
C GLY A 209 16.06 4.83 7.61
N ILE A 210 16.51 3.69 7.06
CA ILE A 210 17.62 2.90 7.61
C ILE A 210 18.93 3.42 6.99
N GLU A 211 19.68 4.20 7.76
CA GLU A 211 21.01 4.66 7.33
C GLU A 211 21.96 3.48 7.20
N ILE A 212 22.36 3.15 5.97
CA ILE A 212 23.22 1.99 5.71
C ILE A 212 24.05 2.16 4.44
N SER A 213 25.31 1.74 4.52
CA SER A 213 26.20 1.70 3.36
C SER A 213 26.03 0.43 2.52
N LYS A 214 26.31 0.53 1.22
CA LYS A 214 26.36 -0.63 0.32
C LYS A 214 27.29 -1.74 0.82
N ARG A 215 28.44 -1.36 1.37
CA ARG A 215 29.41 -2.33 1.92
C ARG A 215 28.82 -3.14 3.07
N GLN A 216 28.00 -2.51 3.91
CA GLN A 216 27.34 -3.18 5.01
C GLN A 216 26.26 -4.16 4.51
N VAL A 217 25.49 -3.78 3.49
CA VAL A 217 24.56 -4.70 2.81
C VAL A 217 25.30 -5.91 2.24
N ILE A 218 26.43 -5.71 1.56
CA ILE A 218 27.26 -6.82 1.05
C ILE A 218 27.69 -7.74 2.21
N ARG A 219 28.15 -7.19 3.33
CA ARG A 219 28.54 -7.98 4.50
C ARG A 219 27.40 -8.84 5.04
N PHE A 220 26.17 -8.34 5.04
CA PHE A 220 25.00 -9.14 5.45
C PHE A 220 24.78 -10.37 4.56
N LEU A 221 25.04 -10.22 3.27
CA LEU A 221 24.84 -11.24 2.25
C LEU A 221 26.00 -12.23 2.16
N THR A 222 27.24 -11.82 2.49
CA THR A 222 28.43 -12.63 2.22
C THR A 222 29.16 -13.16 3.46
N GLN A 223 28.90 -12.63 4.65
CA GLN A 223 29.61 -13.05 5.87
C GLN A 223 28.81 -14.05 6.70
N ARG A 224 29.55 -14.96 7.38
CA ARG A 224 29.01 -16.00 8.28
C ARG A 224 27.92 -16.82 7.59
N LEU A 225 28.30 -17.35 6.43
CA LEU A 225 27.47 -18.24 5.62
C LEU A 225 27.73 -19.72 5.94
N ASP A 226 28.58 -20.02 6.92
CA ASP A 226 29.00 -21.39 7.25
C ASP A 226 27.81 -22.30 7.53
N GLY A 227 26.78 -21.80 8.24
CA GLY A 227 25.54 -22.53 8.46
C GLY A 227 24.76 -22.80 7.16
N PHE A 228 24.70 -21.84 6.24
CA PHE A 228 24.05 -22.03 4.93
C PHE A 228 24.85 -22.98 4.04
N HIS A 229 26.18 -22.91 4.07
CA HIS A 229 27.03 -23.84 3.33
C HIS A 229 26.87 -25.27 3.86
N ALA A 230 26.79 -25.44 5.18
CA ALA A 230 26.54 -26.74 5.80
C ALA A 230 25.14 -27.28 5.45
N GLU A 231 24.12 -26.43 5.47
CA GLU A 231 22.75 -26.79 5.07
C GLU A 231 22.68 -27.16 3.58
N ASP A 232 23.26 -26.36 2.69
CA ASP A 232 23.34 -26.63 1.25
C ASP A 232 24.08 -27.96 0.95
N ALA A 233 25.18 -28.23 1.65
CA ALA A 233 25.90 -29.50 1.53
C ALA A 233 25.05 -30.69 2.03
N ALA A 234 24.36 -30.52 3.15
CA ALA A 234 23.46 -31.55 3.70
C ALA A 234 22.28 -31.85 2.78
N VAL A 235 21.68 -30.81 2.17
CA VAL A 235 20.59 -30.94 1.19
C VAL A 235 21.06 -31.70 -0.04
N LEU A 236 22.23 -31.36 -0.60
CA LEU A 236 22.80 -32.09 -1.73
C LEU A 236 23.03 -33.56 -1.37
N HIS A 237 23.70 -33.83 -0.25
CA HIS A 237 23.97 -35.20 0.19
C HIS A 237 22.69 -36.02 0.38
N ALA A 238 21.72 -35.48 1.13
CA ALA A 238 20.43 -36.15 1.35
C ALA A 238 19.67 -36.37 0.04
N GLY A 239 19.70 -35.39 -0.87
CA GLY A 239 19.13 -35.50 -2.22
C GLY A 239 19.76 -36.64 -3.03
N LEU A 240 21.09 -36.71 -3.07
CA LEU A 240 21.82 -37.75 -3.81
C LEU A 240 21.60 -39.16 -3.25
N VAL A 241 21.50 -39.32 -1.93
CA VAL A 241 21.25 -40.62 -1.29
C VAL A 241 19.83 -41.10 -1.52
N SER A 242 18.86 -40.18 -1.51
CA SER A 242 17.43 -40.52 -1.55
C SER A 242 16.84 -40.60 -2.96
N ALA A 243 17.38 -39.85 -3.92
CA ALA A 243 16.78 -39.71 -5.23
C ALA A 243 17.09 -40.92 -6.13
N PRO A 244 16.08 -41.50 -6.82
CA PRO A 244 16.29 -42.61 -7.76
C PRO A 244 17.07 -42.19 -9.01
N PHE A 245 17.01 -40.91 -9.36
CA PHE A 245 17.78 -40.28 -10.41
C PHE A 245 17.98 -38.80 -10.08
N VAL A 246 18.94 -38.16 -10.73
CA VAL A 246 19.13 -36.71 -10.67
C VAL A 246 19.10 -36.11 -12.06
N THR A 247 18.62 -34.88 -12.14
CA THR A 247 18.74 -34.02 -13.32
C THR A 247 19.93 -33.11 -13.16
N VAL A 248 20.56 -32.77 -14.29
CA VAL A 248 21.72 -31.91 -14.35
C VAL A 248 21.56 -30.95 -15.52
N ASP A 249 21.77 -29.66 -15.27
CA ASP A 249 21.82 -28.62 -16.29
C ASP A 249 22.99 -27.66 -16.02
N ASP A 250 23.50 -27.01 -17.06
CA ASP A 250 24.63 -26.08 -16.95
C ASP A 250 24.29 -24.73 -17.56
N THR A 251 24.35 -23.68 -16.73
CA THR A 251 24.25 -22.29 -17.20
C THR A 251 25.60 -21.59 -17.15
N GLY A 252 25.89 -20.77 -18.17
CA GLY A 252 27.08 -19.92 -18.18
C GLY A 252 27.05 -18.86 -17.08
N ALA A 253 28.17 -18.67 -16.39
CA ALA A 253 28.33 -17.67 -15.35
C ALA A 253 29.59 -16.84 -15.59
N ARG A 254 29.61 -15.60 -15.09
CA ARG A 254 30.78 -14.73 -15.10
C ARG A 254 31.21 -14.47 -13.67
N HIS A 255 32.44 -14.83 -13.34
CA HIS A 255 33.01 -14.60 -12.01
C HIS A 255 34.39 -13.98 -12.16
N ALA A 256 34.62 -12.83 -11.51
CA ALA A 256 35.89 -12.09 -11.58
C ALA A 256 36.44 -11.93 -13.03
N ASN A 257 35.58 -11.53 -13.97
CA ASN A 257 35.90 -11.39 -15.40
C ASN A 257 36.36 -12.68 -16.12
N ARG A 258 36.11 -13.85 -15.53
CA ARG A 258 36.39 -15.16 -16.13
C ARG A 258 35.09 -15.93 -16.39
N ASN A 259 35.13 -16.80 -17.39
CA ASN A 259 34.02 -17.69 -17.70
C ASN A 259 33.98 -18.81 -16.67
N PHE A 260 32.80 -18.99 -16.09
CA PHE A 260 32.47 -20.03 -15.14
C PHE A 260 31.19 -20.71 -15.61
N HIS A 261 30.86 -21.81 -14.95
CA HIS A 261 29.68 -22.60 -15.24
C HIS A 261 29.00 -22.93 -13.92
N THR A 262 27.70 -22.64 -13.86
CA THR A 262 26.85 -23.03 -12.74
C THR A 262 26.11 -24.30 -13.14
N THR A 263 26.51 -25.40 -12.52
CA THR A 263 25.84 -26.70 -12.65
C THR A 263 24.70 -26.76 -11.65
N GLN A 264 23.49 -26.94 -12.16
CA GLN A 264 22.32 -27.31 -11.39
C GLN A 264 22.30 -28.83 -11.24
N ILE A 265 22.06 -29.31 -10.03
CA ILE A 265 21.87 -30.73 -9.72
C ILE A 265 20.57 -30.83 -8.92
N GLY A 266 19.64 -31.68 -9.31
CA GLY A 266 18.38 -31.77 -8.58
C GLY A 266 17.57 -33.01 -8.85
N GLY A 267 16.42 -33.07 -8.18
CA GLY A 267 15.41 -34.10 -8.32
C GLY A 267 14.06 -33.56 -7.85
N GLU A 268 13.12 -34.45 -7.57
CA GLU A 268 11.77 -34.04 -7.14
C GLU A 268 11.77 -33.21 -5.85
N HIS A 269 12.69 -33.49 -4.93
CA HIS A 269 12.69 -32.94 -3.58
C HIS A 269 13.86 -32.00 -3.25
N PHE A 270 14.80 -31.81 -4.18
CA PHE A 270 15.95 -30.97 -3.91
C PHE A 270 16.52 -30.31 -5.18
N THR A 271 17.26 -29.23 -4.98
CA THR A 271 18.08 -28.61 -6.00
C THR A 271 19.30 -27.98 -5.34
N ALA A 272 20.46 -28.20 -5.92
CA ALA A 272 21.73 -27.61 -5.53
C ALA A 272 22.38 -26.95 -6.75
N PHE A 273 23.15 -25.90 -6.50
CA PHE A 273 23.89 -25.17 -7.54
C PHE A 273 25.37 -25.13 -7.19
N ARG A 274 26.23 -25.38 -8.17
CA ARG A 274 27.68 -25.37 -8.01
C ARG A 274 28.32 -24.59 -9.14
N THR A 275 29.00 -23.49 -8.80
CA THR A 275 29.67 -22.64 -9.79
C THR A 275 31.17 -22.92 -9.81
N THR A 276 31.68 -23.39 -10.95
CA THR A 276 33.10 -23.78 -11.11
C THR A 276 33.64 -23.30 -12.46
N PRO A 277 34.98 -23.22 -12.64
CA PRO A 277 35.58 -22.77 -13.90
C PRO A 277 35.63 -23.85 -15.00
N SER A 278 35.12 -25.06 -14.77
CA SER A 278 35.25 -26.21 -15.69
C SER A 278 33.91 -26.94 -15.87
N LYS A 279 33.69 -27.51 -17.07
CA LYS A 279 32.60 -28.45 -17.37
C LYS A 279 33.07 -29.90 -17.53
N SER A 280 34.30 -30.22 -17.12
CA SER A 280 34.83 -31.57 -17.33
C SER A 280 34.03 -32.61 -16.53
N ARG A 281 34.01 -33.85 -17.02
CA ARG A 281 33.40 -34.97 -16.29
C ARG A 281 34.01 -35.17 -14.90
N LEU A 282 35.32 -34.95 -14.75
CA LEU A 282 35.99 -34.99 -13.45
C LEU A 282 35.48 -33.91 -12.50
N ASN A 283 35.28 -32.69 -13.01
CA ASN A 283 34.68 -31.61 -12.23
C ASN A 283 33.26 -31.99 -11.78
N PHE A 284 32.42 -32.51 -12.69
CA PHE A 284 31.07 -32.97 -12.33
C PHE A 284 31.09 -34.02 -11.20
N LEU A 285 31.96 -35.03 -11.28
CA LEU A 285 32.09 -36.03 -10.20
C LEU A 285 32.57 -35.43 -8.88
N ALA A 286 33.38 -34.38 -8.91
CA ALA A 286 33.80 -33.67 -7.71
C ALA A 286 32.66 -32.84 -7.09
N LEU A 287 31.72 -32.34 -7.91
CA LEU A 287 30.56 -31.56 -7.45
C LEU A 287 29.51 -32.40 -6.70
N LEU A 288 29.54 -33.72 -6.87
CA LEU A 288 28.64 -34.66 -6.18
C LEU A 288 29.14 -35.07 -4.78
N ARG A 289 30.33 -34.59 -4.39
CA ARG A 289 30.97 -34.93 -3.11
C ARG A 289 30.77 -33.83 -2.07
#